data_AF-A0A367B711-F1
#
_entry.id   AF-A0A367B711-F1
#
_cell.length_a   1.000
_cell.length_b   1.000
_cell.length_c   1.000
_cell.angle_alpha   90.00
_cell.angle_beta   90.00
_cell.angle_gamma   90.00
#
_symmetry.space_group_name_H-M   'P 1'
#
loop_
_entity.id
_entity.type
_entity.pdbx_description
1 polymer ?
#
loop_
_entity_poly.entity_id
_entity_poly.type
_entity_poly.pdbx_seq_one_letter_code
_entity_poly.pdbx_strand_id
1 'polypeptide(L)'
;MAVKDKVRQRIQDLLPPGELIRYVTVAQLKPGGGGRRIAANVALSTAVAAVTSVGMMRLSTPSPVYVAVTDLRIAAFIKPQMGSSVGELVIDFPRAAVQLSYTTGLLATVHFTDRATGQQIFRLNCGFAWNRARAIVDAAT
;
A
#
# COMPACT_ATOMS: atom_id res chain seq x y z
N MET A 1 -0.54 -25.73 -2.18
CA MET A 1 -0.99 -24.34 -1.91
C MET A 1 -0.06 -23.38 -2.63
N ALA A 2 -0.60 -22.48 -3.47
CA ALA A 2 0.23 -21.57 -4.25
C ALA A 2 0.88 -20.52 -3.34
N VAL A 3 2.01 -19.94 -3.77
CA VAL A 3 2.71 -18.86 -3.03
C VAL A 3 1.78 -17.69 -2.73
N LYS A 4 0.87 -17.39 -3.67
CA LYS A 4 -0.14 -16.33 -3.53
C LYS A 4 -1.10 -16.59 -2.37
N ASP A 5 -1.52 -17.84 -2.17
CA ASP A 5 -2.44 -18.23 -1.09
C ASP A 5 -1.73 -18.16 0.27
N LYS A 6 -0.46 -18.56 0.33
CA LYS A 6 0.39 -18.40 1.54
C LYS A 6 0.51 -16.94 1.95
N VAL A 7 0.83 -16.06 1.01
CA VAL A 7 0.94 -14.62 1.29
C VAL A 7 -0.40 -14.05 1.72
N ARG A 8 -1.50 -14.41 1.03
CA ARG A 8 -2.84 -13.95 1.39
C ARG A 8 -3.20 -14.37 2.82
N GLN A 9 -2.99 -15.63 3.18
CA GLN A 9 -3.26 -16.11 4.53
C GLN A 9 -2.41 -15.37 5.56
N ARG A 10 -1.11 -15.20 5.31
CA ARG A 10 -0.23 -14.48 6.23
C ARG A 10 -0.65 -13.03 6.44
N ILE A 11 -1.09 -12.35 5.38
CA ILE A 11 -1.65 -11.00 5.51
C ILE A 11 -2.95 -11.05 6.31
N GLN A 12 -3.83 -12.02 6.03
CA GLN A 12 -5.10 -12.18 6.75
C GLN A 12 -4.89 -12.38 8.25
N ASP A 13 -3.86 -13.14 8.65
CA ASP A 13 -3.49 -13.36 10.05
C ASP A 13 -2.97 -12.08 10.74
N LEU A 14 -2.53 -11.08 9.97
CA LEU A 14 -2.06 -9.77 10.46
C LEU A 14 -3.17 -8.71 10.52
N LEU A 15 -4.35 -9.01 9.97
CA LEU A 15 -5.49 -8.10 10.00
C LEU A 15 -6.34 -8.32 11.27
N PRO A 16 -7.01 -7.28 11.77
CA PRO A 16 -8.07 -7.38 12.75
C PRO A 16 -9.08 -8.49 12.42
N PRO A 17 -9.62 -9.19 13.43
CA PRO A 17 -10.66 -10.18 13.24
C PRO A 17 -11.87 -9.60 12.48
N GLY A 18 -12.34 -10.31 11.47
CA GLY A 18 -13.50 -9.91 10.66
C GLY A 18 -13.20 -8.99 9.47
N GLU A 19 -11.99 -8.43 9.36
CA GLU A 19 -11.57 -7.69 8.17
C GLU A 19 -11.27 -8.65 7.01
N LEU A 20 -11.87 -8.44 5.84
CA LEU A 20 -11.79 -9.36 4.72
C LEU A 20 -10.94 -8.82 3.57
N ILE A 21 -9.92 -9.59 3.19
CA ILE A 21 -9.11 -9.28 2.01
C ILE A 21 -9.95 -9.45 0.73
N ARG A 22 -10.16 -8.35 0.00
CA ARG A 22 -10.78 -8.34 -1.34
C ARG A 22 -9.75 -8.64 -2.42
N TYR A 23 -8.56 -8.07 -2.31
CA TYR A 23 -7.51 -8.22 -3.31
C TYR A 23 -6.11 -8.13 -2.70
N VAL A 24 -5.19 -8.96 -3.19
CA VAL A 24 -3.76 -8.92 -2.82
C VAL A 24 -2.89 -8.97 -4.06
N THR A 25 -1.88 -8.11 -4.10
CA THR A 25 -0.92 -8.05 -5.20
C THR A 25 0.45 -7.56 -4.74
N VAL A 26 1.41 -7.51 -5.67
CA VAL A 26 2.74 -6.92 -5.45
C VAL A 26 2.87 -5.67 -6.32
N ALA A 27 3.34 -4.59 -5.73
CA ALA A 27 3.65 -3.34 -6.43
C ALA A 27 4.93 -2.70 -5.85
N GLN A 28 5.47 -1.70 -6.54
CA GLN A 28 6.57 -0.89 -6.03
C GLN A 28 6.03 0.42 -5.47
N LEU A 29 6.36 0.71 -4.21
CA LEU A 29 5.99 1.97 -3.59
C LEU A 29 6.87 3.12 -4.10
N LYS A 30 6.24 4.21 -4.53
CA LYS A 30 6.90 5.44 -5.00
C LYS A 30 6.29 6.66 -4.30
N PRO A 31 7.10 7.68 -3.96
CA PRO A 31 6.56 8.91 -3.41
C PRO A 31 5.67 9.66 -4.41
N GLY A 32 4.68 10.38 -3.90
CA GLY A 32 3.86 11.30 -4.68
C GLY A 32 4.73 12.38 -5.33
N GLY A 33 4.44 12.71 -6.59
CA GLY A 33 5.14 13.75 -7.35
C GLY A 33 4.95 15.13 -6.72
N GLY A 34 5.97 15.58 -6.00
CA GLY A 34 6.09 16.88 -5.33
C GLY A 34 7.38 16.83 -4.53
N GLY A 35 8.46 17.38 -5.09
CA GLY A 35 9.81 17.24 -4.57
C GLY A 35 10.01 17.91 -3.21
N ARG A 36 9.59 17.25 -2.14
CA ARG A 36 10.12 17.38 -0.79
C ARG A 36 9.49 16.25 0.00
N ARG A 37 10.35 15.42 0.60
CA ARG A 37 10.06 14.48 1.69
C ARG A 37 8.56 14.27 1.89
N ILE A 38 8.05 13.09 1.53
CA ILE A 38 6.93 12.56 2.30
C ILE A 38 7.43 12.58 3.74
N ALA A 39 7.04 13.64 4.45
CA ALA A 39 7.31 13.77 5.85
C ALA A 39 6.76 12.50 6.46
N ALA A 40 7.52 11.95 7.40
CA ALA A 40 7.19 10.78 8.18
C ALA A 40 5.93 11.01 9.08
N ASN A 41 4.96 11.82 8.63
CA ASN A 41 3.81 12.33 9.34
C ASN A 41 2.48 12.08 8.60
N VAL A 42 2.41 11.01 7.80
CA VAL A 42 1.12 10.43 7.42
C VAL A 42 1.19 8.93 7.78
N ALA A 43 1.00 8.46 9.02
CA ALA A 43 0.34 9.00 10.21
C ALA A 43 -0.98 9.75 9.93
N LEU A 44 -1.76 9.27 8.95
CA LEU A 44 -3.20 9.45 8.94
C LEU A 44 -3.89 8.20 9.52
N SER A 45 -3.30 7.63 10.58
CA SER A 45 -4.10 7.04 11.64
C SER A 45 -4.55 8.20 12.52
N THR A 46 -5.78 8.64 12.33
CA THR A 46 -6.59 9.22 13.41
C THR A 46 -6.79 8.17 14.49
N ALA A 47 -5.71 7.84 15.21
CA ALA A 47 -5.70 7.27 16.53
C ALA A 47 -4.24 7.25 17.01
N VAL A 48 -3.99 8.00 18.07
CA VAL A 48 -2.82 7.89 18.96
C VAL A 48 -1.56 8.62 18.50
N ALA A 49 -1.53 9.91 18.84
CA ALA A 49 -0.32 10.53 19.35
C ALA A 49 0.19 9.72 20.56
N ALA A 50 1.27 8.95 20.38
CA ALA A 50 2.29 8.60 21.38
C ALA A 50 3.06 7.36 20.90
N VAL A 51 4.38 7.52 20.72
CA VAL A 51 5.49 6.59 21.05
C VAL A 51 6.68 6.99 20.17
N THR A 52 7.44 7.94 20.71
CA THR A 52 8.91 7.95 20.79
C THR A 52 9.71 7.10 19.78
N SER A 53 10.44 7.80 18.90
CA SER A 53 11.85 7.58 18.56
C SER A 53 12.40 6.14 18.53
N VAL A 54 12.71 5.61 17.33
CA VAL A 54 13.98 4.97 16.93
C VAL A 54 13.89 4.68 15.42
N GLY A 55 14.93 5.04 14.65
CA GLY A 55 15.21 4.40 13.37
C GLY A 55 14.97 5.24 12.12
N MET A 56 15.95 6.08 11.78
CA MET A 56 16.14 6.52 10.40
C MET A 56 16.25 5.29 9.48
N MET A 57 15.53 5.25 8.36
CA MET A 57 15.96 4.41 7.24
C MET A 57 15.76 5.10 5.90
N ARG A 58 16.89 5.32 5.22
CA ARG A 58 17.02 5.74 3.83
C ARG A 58 16.34 4.72 2.92
N LEU A 59 15.26 5.11 2.24
CA LEU A 59 14.73 4.37 1.09
C LEU A 59 15.25 5.01 -0.20
N SER A 60 16.48 4.66 -0.61
CA SER A 60 17.03 5.04 -1.92
C SER A 60 16.62 4.08 -3.05
N THR A 61 15.96 2.96 -2.73
CA THR A 61 15.40 2.00 -3.69
C THR A 61 13.91 1.78 -3.41
N PRO A 62 13.04 1.77 -4.44
CA PRO A 62 11.62 1.49 -4.25
C PRO A 62 11.44 0.01 -3.85
N SER A 63 11.25 -0.24 -2.56
CA SER A 63 11.02 -1.59 -2.06
C SER A 63 9.71 -2.16 -2.62
N PRO A 64 9.70 -3.41 -3.12
CA PRO A 64 8.45 -4.06 -3.45
C PRO A 64 7.63 -4.23 -2.17
N VAL A 65 6.33 -4.03 -2.29
CA VAL A 65 5.37 -4.22 -1.20
C VAL A 65 4.28 -5.19 -1.64
N TYR A 66 3.80 -5.99 -0.68
CA TYR A 66 2.50 -6.64 -0.81
C TYR A 66 1.43 -5.61 -0.51
N VAL A 67 0.46 -5.46 -1.40
CA VAL A 67 -0.66 -4.53 -1.24
C VAL A 67 -1.89 -5.38 -1.02
N ALA A 68 -2.60 -5.10 0.07
CA ALA A 68 -3.86 -5.71 0.43
C ALA A 68 -4.95 -4.64 0.42
N VAL A 69 -5.95 -4.85 -0.42
CA VAL A 69 -7.19 -4.07 -0.40
C VAL A 69 -8.21 -4.90 0.36
N THR A 70 -8.72 -4.36 1.46
CA THR A 70 -9.73 -4.98 2.29
C THR A 70 -11.06 -4.25 2.13
N ASP A 71 -12.08 -4.73 2.82
CA ASP A 71 -13.37 -4.04 2.92
C ASP A 71 -13.27 -2.71 3.68
N LEU A 72 -12.29 -2.55 4.58
CA LEU A 72 -12.15 -1.38 5.45
C LEU A 72 -11.02 -0.43 5.06
N ARG A 73 -9.89 -0.96 4.56
CA ARG A 73 -8.67 -0.20 4.35
C ARG A 73 -7.81 -0.74 3.22
N ILE A 74 -6.75 0.00 2.94
CA ILE A 74 -5.68 -0.41 2.05
C ILE A 74 -4.42 -0.48 2.89
N ALA A 75 -3.87 -1.68 3.00
CA ALA A 75 -2.66 -1.98 3.73
C ALA A 75 -1.54 -2.34 2.76
N ALA A 76 -0.29 -1.94 3.06
CA ALA A 76 0.86 -2.46 2.35
C ALA A 76 1.98 -2.88 3.29
N PHE A 77 2.59 -4.01 2.98
CA PHE A 77 3.62 -4.64 3.78
C PHE A 77 4.90 -4.78 2.96
N ILE A 78 6.06 -4.62 3.57
CA ILE A 78 7.34 -4.86 2.90
C ILE A 78 7.36 -6.30 2.40
N LYS A 79 7.70 -6.50 1.12
CA LYS A 79 7.95 -7.82 0.55
C LYS A 79 9.44 -8.15 0.70
N PRO A 80 9.81 -9.14 1.53
CA PRO A 80 11.19 -9.62 1.59
C PRO A 80 11.66 -10.14 0.24
N GLN A 81 12.97 -10.06 -0.03
CA GLN A 81 13.54 -10.49 -1.31
C GLN A 81 13.35 -11.98 -1.57
N MET A 82 13.36 -12.80 -0.51
CA MET A 82 13.17 -14.25 -0.60
C MET A 82 12.01 -14.72 0.28
N GLY A 83 11.28 -15.72 -0.22
CA GLY A 83 10.23 -16.43 0.53
C GLY A 83 8.82 -15.85 0.40
N SER A 84 7.93 -16.35 1.25
CA SER A 84 6.51 -15.95 1.36
C SER A 84 6.20 -15.24 2.68
N SER A 85 7.24 -14.77 3.37
CA SER A 85 7.10 -13.94 4.56
C SER A 85 6.50 -12.58 4.19
N VAL A 86 5.82 -11.99 5.17
CA VAL A 86 5.26 -10.65 5.09
C VAL A 86 6.07 -9.79 6.06
N GLY A 87 6.65 -8.70 5.57
CA GLY A 87 7.42 -7.77 6.39
C GLY A 87 6.53 -6.77 7.13
N GLU A 88 7.14 -5.68 7.57
CA GLU A 88 6.49 -4.60 8.30
C GLU A 88 5.38 -3.91 7.48
N LEU A 89 4.31 -3.49 8.15
CA LEU A 89 3.25 -2.64 7.61
C LEU A 89 3.78 -1.22 7.38
N VAL A 90 3.77 -0.75 6.14
CA VAL A 90 4.29 0.58 5.73
C VAL A 90 3.22 1.53 5.24
N ILE A 91 2.01 1.02 4.97
CA ILE A 91 0.84 1.79 4.53
C ILE A 91 -0.36 1.24 5.27
N ASP A 92 -1.11 2.13 5.92
CA ASP A 92 -2.39 1.81 6.56
C ASP A 92 -3.33 3.00 6.34
N PHE A 93 -4.25 2.88 5.38
CA PHE A 93 -5.19 3.95 5.05
C PHE A 93 -6.63 3.44 5.04
N PRO A 94 -7.56 4.11 5.75
CA PRO A 94 -8.98 3.84 5.59
C PRO A 94 -9.40 3.99 4.13
N ARG A 95 -10.16 3.03 3.61
CA ARG A 95 -10.61 3.03 2.21
C ARG A 95 -11.42 4.28 1.87
N ALA A 96 -12.18 4.78 2.85
CA ALA A 96 -12.98 6.00 2.72
C ALA A 96 -12.16 7.29 2.63
N ALA A 97 -10.92 7.30 3.15
CA ALA A 97 -10.06 8.48 3.19
C ALA A 97 -9.25 8.69 1.90
N VAL A 98 -9.20 7.67 1.04
CA VAL A 98 -8.35 7.69 -0.15
C VAL A 98 -9.20 7.55 -1.41
N GLN A 99 -8.91 8.39 -2.39
CA GLN A 99 -9.33 8.19 -3.77
C GLN A 99 -8.19 7.55 -4.54
N LEU A 100 -8.51 6.49 -5.26
CA LEU A 100 -7.58 5.83 -6.16
C LEU A 100 -7.91 6.17 -7.60
N SER A 101 -6.86 6.39 -8.37
CA SER A 101 -6.93 6.38 -9.82
C SER A 101 -5.75 5.60 -10.36
N TYR A 102 -5.80 5.21 -11.63
CA TYR A 102 -4.64 4.62 -12.27
C TYR A 102 -4.36 5.32 -13.59
N THR A 103 -3.08 5.42 -13.92
CA THR A 103 -2.62 5.86 -15.23
C THR A 103 -1.98 4.69 -15.96
N THR A 104 -2.23 4.62 -17.26
CA THR A 104 -1.60 3.66 -18.17
C THR A 104 -0.69 4.41 -19.10
N GLY A 105 0.61 4.18 -18.97
CA GLY A 105 1.64 4.61 -19.92
C GLY A 105 2.60 3.46 -20.16
N LEU A 106 3.92 3.73 -20.16
CA LEU A 106 4.92 2.66 -20.18
C LEU A 106 4.74 1.69 -19.01
N LEU A 107 4.38 2.19 -17.84
CA LEU A 107 4.10 1.40 -16.64
C LEU A 107 2.72 1.79 -16.09
N ALA A 108 1.96 0.79 -15.63
CA ALA A 108 0.73 1.02 -14.88
C ALA A 108 1.06 1.57 -13.50
N THR A 109 0.49 2.73 -13.17
CA THR A 109 0.69 3.36 -11.87
C THR A 109 -0.64 3.64 -11.22
N VAL A 110 -0.83 3.20 -9.97
CA VAL A 110 -1.97 3.56 -9.14
C VAL A 110 -1.58 4.77 -8.30
N HIS A 111 -2.42 5.79 -8.30
CA HIS A 111 -2.25 7.03 -7.56
C HIS A 111 -3.16 7.01 -6.35
N PHE A 112 -2.60 7.34 -5.19
CA PHE A 112 -3.32 7.45 -3.94
C PHE A 112 -3.45 8.93 -3.62
N THR A 113 -4.69 9.42 -3.64
CA THR A 113 -5.01 10.82 -3.38
C THR A 113 -5.85 10.89 -2.11
N ASP A 114 -5.46 11.75 -1.18
CA ASP A 114 -6.29 12.04 0.00
C ASP A 114 -7.60 12.69 -0.48
N ARG A 115 -8.73 12.10 -0.13
CA ARG A 115 -10.04 12.58 -0.55
C ARG A 115 -10.38 13.94 0.07
N ALA A 116 -9.89 14.24 1.27
CA ALA A 116 -10.17 15.49 1.96
C ALA A 116 -9.39 16.67 1.37
N THR A 117 -8.12 16.45 1.01
CA THR A 117 -7.22 17.51 0.56
C THR A 117 -6.99 17.54 -0.95
N GLY A 118 -7.35 16.48 -1.67
CA GLY A 118 -7.02 16.29 -3.07
C GLY A 118 -5.52 16.10 -3.35
N GLN A 119 -4.70 15.98 -2.30
CA GLN A 119 -3.26 15.83 -2.45
C GLN A 119 -2.88 14.37 -2.72
N GLN A 120 -1.99 14.17 -3.70
CA GLN A 120 -1.44 12.85 -3.97
C GLN A 120 -0.43 12.47 -2.88
N ILE A 121 -0.75 11.43 -2.13
CA ILE A 121 0.04 10.92 -1.01
C ILE A 121 1.22 10.11 -1.53
N PHE A 122 0.94 9.07 -2.33
CA PHE A 122 1.94 8.18 -2.92
C PHE A 122 1.43 7.52 -4.19
N ARG A 123 2.29 6.73 -4.83
CA ARG A 123 1.99 5.97 -6.03
C ARG A 123 2.47 4.54 -5.92
N LEU A 124 1.74 3.60 -6.51
CA LEU A 124 2.12 2.21 -6.65
C LEU A 124 2.40 1.90 -8.11
N ASN A 125 3.64 1.55 -8.43
CA ASN A 125 3.99 1.09 -9.76
C ASN A 125 3.74 -0.42 -9.87
N CYS A 126 2.86 -0.81 -10.79
CA CYS A 126 2.47 -2.18 -11.07
C CYS A 126 3.24 -2.79 -12.26
N GLY A 127 4.25 -2.09 -12.77
CA GLY A 127 4.99 -2.48 -13.96
C GLY A 127 4.11 -2.49 -15.21
N PHE A 128 4.34 -3.45 -16.10
CA PHE A 128 3.50 -3.67 -17.30
C PHE A 128 2.16 -4.35 -17.01
N ALA A 129 1.83 -4.62 -15.75
CA ALA A 129 0.62 -5.36 -15.38
C ALA A 129 -0.59 -4.42 -15.22
N TRP A 130 -1.13 -3.92 -16.33
CA TRP A 130 -2.27 -2.99 -16.34
C TRP A 130 -3.51 -3.57 -15.63
N ASN A 131 -3.76 -4.87 -15.79
CA ASN A 131 -4.86 -5.55 -15.10
C ASN A 131 -4.71 -5.53 -13.56
N ARG A 132 -3.48 -5.47 -13.03
CA ARG A 132 -3.25 -5.35 -11.58
C ARG A 132 -3.61 -3.96 -11.09
N ALA A 133 -3.23 -2.91 -11.81
CA ALA A 133 -3.56 -1.54 -11.43
C ALA A 133 -5.08 -1.33 -11.44
N ARG A 134 -5.77 -1.78 -12.50
CA ARG A 134 -7.23 -1.77 -12.55
C ARG A 134 -7.84 -2.56 -11.38
N ALA A 135 -7.40 -3.80 -11.14
CA ALA A 135 -7.94 -4.62 -10.05
C ALA A 135 -7.74 -4.01 -8.65
N ILE A 136 -6.66 -3.26 -8.41
CA ILE A 136 -6.48 -2.50 -7.15
C ILE A 136 -7.58 -1.45 -7.01
N VAL A 137 -7.79 -0.65 -8.07
CA VAL A 137 -8.80 0.43 -8.06
C VAL A 137 -10.21 -0.13 -7.95
N ASP A 138 -10.52 -1.17 -8.72
CA ASP A 138 -11.84 -1.83 -8.70
C ASP A 138 -12.14 -2.45 -7.32
N ALA A 139 -11.15 -3.08 -6.68
CA ALA A 139 -11.33 -3.67 -5.36
C ALA A 139 -11.53 -2.63 -4.24
N ALA A 140 -11.07 -1.40 -4.47
CA ALA A 140 -11.11 -0.33 -3.49
C ALA A 140 -12.29 0.62 -3.66
N THR A 141 -12.99 0.55 -4.80
CA THR A 141 -14.26 1.25 -5.05
C THR A 141 -15.42 0.47 -4.41
#